data_AF-A0A925U5E3-F1
#
_entry.id   AF-A0A925U5E3-F1
#
_cell.length_a   1.000
_cell.length_b   1.000
_cell.length_c   1.000
_cell.angle_alpha   90.00
_cell.angle_beta   90.00
_cell.angle_gamma   90.00
#
_symmetry.space_group_name_H-M   'P 1'
#
loop_
_entity.id
_entity.type
_entity.pdbx_description
1 polymer ?
#
loop_
_entity_poly.entity_id
_entity_poly.type
_entity_poly.pdbx_seq_one_letter_code
_entity_poly.pdbx_strand_id
1 'polypeptide(L)'
;LSEIIYAYSSASNNNGSAFAGFTGNTPYHNTALGICMLLGRFVFMIAMLAIAGSLATKKIAPVTTGTLPTHTPTFVVLLIIIIVVIQGLTFFPAFALGPIAEHFALFAGKTF
;
A
#
# COMPACT_ATOMS: atom_id res chain seq x y z
N LEU A 1 -0.02 -12.93 -13.89
CA LEU A 1 0.89 -12.02 -13.16
C LEU A 1 0.21 -11.43 -11.92
N SER A 2 -1.08 -11.13 -12.02
CA SER A 2 -1.89 -10.57 -10.93
C SER A 2 -1.83 -11.36 -9.62
N GLU A 3 -1.85 -12.69 -9.65
CA GLU A 3 -1.80 -13.50 -8.42
C GLU A 3 -0.51 -13.33 -7.62
N ILE A 4 0.63 -13.24 -8.30
CA ILE A 4 1.94 -13.04 -7.66
C ILE A 4 2.01 -11.64 -7.05
N ILE A 5 1.62 -10.61 -7.82
CA ILE A 5 1.57 -9.23 -7.31
C ILE A 5 0.68 -9.17 -6.07
N TYR A 6 -0.51 -9.78 -6.12
CA TYR A 6 -1.44 -9.78 -5.00
C TYR A 6 -0.86 -10.48 -3.76
N ALA A 7 -0.23 -11.65 -3.91
CA ALA A 7 0.39 -12.38 -2.80
C ALA A 7 1.47 -11.54 -2.09
N TYR A 8 2.38 -10.93 -2.85
CA TYR A 8 3.46 -10.12 -2.29
C TYR A 8 2.97 -8.79 -1.72
N SER A 9 1.99 -8.14 -2.37
CA SER A 9 1.36 -6.93 -1.84
C SER A 9 0.62 -7.22 -0.54
N SER A 10 -0.16 -8.29 -0.48
CA SER A 10 -0.88 -8.70 0.73
C SER A 10 0.07 -9.00 1.89
N ALA A 11 1.14 -9.75 1.63
CA ALA A 11 2.17 -10.06 2.62
C ALA A 11 2.88 -8.79 3.13
N SER A 12 3.31 -7.91 2.22
CA SER A 12 4.02 -6.66 2.56
C SER A 12 3.13 -5.66 3.31
N ASN A 13 1.81 -5.70 3.09
CA ASN A 13 0.84 -4.88 3.82
C ASN A 13 0.20 -5.60 5.02
N ASN A 14 0.67 -6.81 5.34
CA ASN A 14 0.15 -7.65 6.43
C ASN A 14 -1.40 -7.83 6.40
N ASN A 15 -2.00 -7.92 5.20
CA ASN A 15 -3.45 -8.10 5.05
C ASN A 15 -3.86 -9.58 5.30
N GLY A 16 -3.13 -10.52 4.68
CA GLY A 16 -3.40 -11.96 4.80
C GLY A 16 -4.34 -12.54 3.73
N SER A 17 -4.95 -11.71 2.89
CA SER A 17 -5.73 -12.18 1.73
C SER A 17 -4.86 -12.82 0.64
N ALA A 18 -5.42 -13.78 -0.10
CA ALA A 18 -4.77 -14.41 -1.26
C ALA A 18 -5.80 -14.78 -2.33
N PHE A 19 -5.40 -14.81 -3.62
CA PHE A 19 -6.24 -15.35 -4.71
C PHE A 19 -6.28 -16.88 -4.73
N ALA A 20 -5.36 -17.54 -4.03
CA ALA A 20 -5.30 -18.99 -3.83
C ALA A 20 -5.08 -19.88 -5.07
N GLY A 21 -4.98 -19.33 -6.29
CA GLY A 21 -4.47 -20.07 -7.46
C GLY A 21 -2.94 -20.16 -7.51
N PHE A 22 -2.24 -19.18 -6.93
CA PHE A 22 -0.78 -19.18 -6.79
C PHE A 22 -0.29 -20.17 -5.72
N THR A 23 0.50 -21.18 -6.13
CA THR A 23 1.12 -22.15 -5.21
C THR A 23 2.31 -21.57 -4.44
N GLY A 24 2.01 -20.76 -3.42
CA GLY A 24 3.02 -20.12 -2.57
C GLY A 24 3.79 -21.07 -1.63
N ASN A 25 3.41 -22.35 -1.53
CA ASN A 25 4.04 -23.30 -0.60
C ASN A 25 5.36 -23.90 -1.15
N THR A 26 6.30 -23.02 -1.48
CA THR A 26 7.68 -23.41 -1.78
C THR A 26 8.61 -22.82 -0.72
N PRO A 27 9.76 -23.45 -0.42
CA PRO A 27 10.72 -22.87 0.53
C PRO A 27 11.10 -21.42 0.18
N TYR A 28 11.21 -21.11 -1.11
CA TYR A 28 11.48 -19.76 -1.59
C TYR A 28 10.35 -18.79 -1.25
N HIS A 29 9.11 -19.07 -1.66
CA HIS A 29 7.99 -18.14 -1.47
C HIS A 29 7.62 -18.01 0.01
N ASN A 30 7.64 -19.09 0.78
CA ASN A 30 7.42 -19.04 2.23
C ASN A 30 8.44 -18.11 2.91
N THR A 31 9.72 -18.22 2.54
CA THR A 31 10.77 -17.37 3.10
C THR A 31 10.61 -15.91 2.65
N ALA A 32 10.40 -15.67 1.35
CA ALA A 32 10.29 -14.32 0.81
C ALA A 32 9.05 -13.59 1.35
N LEU A 33 7.88 -14.24 1.36
CA LEU A 33 6.66 -13.68 1.93
C LEU A 33 6.80 -13.44 3.45
N GLY A 34 7.46 -14.36 4.16
CA GLY A 34 7.84 -14.18 5.57
C GLY A 34 8.65 -12.92 5.80
N ILE A 35 9.69 -12.69 5.00
CA ILE A 35 10.51 -11.47 5.06
C ILE A 35 9.67 -10.23 4.73
N CYS A 36 8.85 -10.26 3.68
CA CYS A 36 7.93 -9.16 3.35
C CYS A 36 7.02 -8.81 4.53
N MET A 37 6.45 -9.81 5.21
CA MET A 37 5.60 -9.59 6.38
C MET A 37 6.37 -8.98 7.55
N LEU A 38 7.58 -9.46 7.84
CA LEU A 38 8.41 -8.93 8.93
C LEU A 38 8.79 -7.47 8.68
N LEU A 39 9.25 -7.15 7.47
CA LEU A 39 9.62 -5.78 7.11
C LEU A 39 8.41 -4.85 7.06
N GLY A 40 7.32 -5.30 6.43
CA GLY A 40 6.04 -4.58 6.34
C GLY A 40 5.42 -4.25 7.70
N ARG A 41 5.69 -5.08 8.72
CA ARG A 41 5.19 -4.87 10.08
C ARG A 41 6.13 -4.01 10.92
N PHE A 42 7.38 -4.45 11.07
CA PHE A 42 8.26 -3.94 12.12
C PHE A 42 9.03 -2.68 11.71
N VAL A 43 9.44 -2.55 10.44
CA VAL A 43 10.14 -1.35 9.98
C VAL A 43 9.22 -0.12 10.11
N PHE A 44 7.97 -0.25 9.66
CA PHE A 44 6.98 0.82 9.80
C PHE A 44 6.62 1.10 11.26
N MET A 45 6.50 0.07 12.10
CA MET A 45 6.24 0.27 13.53
C MET A 45 7.37 1.03 14.22
N ILE A 46 8.64 0.68 13.95
CA ILE A 46 9.81 1.38 14.49
C ILE A 46 9.83 2.83 14.01
N ALA A 47 9.58 3.09 12.72
CA ALA A 47 9.51 4.43 12.18
C ALA A 47 8.39 5.26 12.83
N MET A 48 7.21 4.68 13.04
CA MET A 48 6.09 5.35 13.71
C MET A 48 6.39 5.66 15.19
N LEU A 49 7.06 4.77 15.92
CA LEU A 49 7.52 5.04 17.28
C LEU A 49 8.56 6.17 17.33
N ALA A 50 9.48 6.22 16.37
CA ALA A 50 10.45 7.31 16.27
C ALA A 50 9.76 8.67 16.00
N ILE A 51 8.76 8.69 15.10
CA ILE A 51 7.94 9.88 14.83
C ILE A 51 7.18 10.29 16.11
N ALA A 52 6.55 9.34 16.80
CA ALA A 52 5.82 9.61 18.04
C ALA A 52 6.73 10.21 19.13
N GLY A 53 7.92 9.64 19.33
CA GLY A 53 8.92 10.18 20.26
C GLY A 53 9.38 11.60 19.90
N SER A 54 9.60 11.87 18.61
CA SER A 54 9.93 13.21 18.12
C SER A 54 8.80 14.21 18.38
N LEU A 55 7.55 13.82 18.13
CA LEU A 55 6.38 14.67 18.35
C LEU A 55 6.09 14.91 19.84
N ALA A 56 6.33 13.92 20.72
CA ALA A 56 6.07 14.02 22.16
C ALA A 56 6.86 15.15 22.84
N THR A 57 8.00 15.55 22.28
CA THR A 57 8.83 16.65 22.80
C THR A 57 8.44 18.03 22.26
N LYS A 58 7.56 18.09 21.24
CA LYS A 58 7.15 19.36 20.60
C LYS A 58 5.97 19.98 21.35
N LYS A 59 6.01 21.31 21.49
CA LYS A 59 4.86 22.07 21.99
C LYS A 59 3.86 22.30 20.85
N ILE A 60 2.57 22.24 21.18
CA ILE A 60 1.49 22.59 20.25
C ILE A 60 1.57 24.10 19.95
N ALA A 61 1.66 24.45 18.67
CA ALA A 61 1.64 25.85 18.24
C ALA A 61 0.20 26.41 18.30
N PRO A 62 0.02 27.70 18.63
CA PRO A 62 -1.30 28.33 18.60
C PRO A 62 -1.84 28.40 17.16
N VAL A 63 -3.16 28.38 17.04
CA VAL A 63 -3.84 28.56 15.74
C VAL A 63 -3.68 30.00 15.28
N THR A 64 -3.32 30.17 14.00
CA THR A 64 -3.14 31.48 13.36
C THR A 64 -3.95 31.54 12.06
N THR A 65 -3.96 32.70 11.41
CA THR A 65 -4.59 32.88 10.08
C THR A 65 -3.96 32.02 8.99
N GLY A 66 -2.72 31.54 9.18
CA GLY A 66 -2.04 30.61 8.27
C GLY A 66 -2.28 29.12 8.57
N THR A 67 -3.01 28.78 9.64
CA THR A 67 -3.24 27.39 10.03
C THR A 67 -4.35 26.77 9.17
N LEU A 68 -4.02 25.72 8.39
CA LEU A 68 -4.99 25.00 7.57
C LEU A 68 -5.92 24.12 8.45
N PRO A 69 -7.25 24.28 8.38
CA PRO A 69 -8.19 23.43 9.13
C PRO A 69 -8.26 21.99 8.58
N THR A 70 -7.80 21.01 9.36
CA THR A 70 -7.68 19.59 8.95
C THR A 70 -8.96 18.76 9.08
N HIS A 71 -10.08 19.38 9.42
CA HIS A 71 -11.39 18.73 9.61
C HIS A 71 -12.44 19.17 8.57
N THR A 72 -12.04 20.03 7.62
CA THR A 72 -12.93 20.56 6.59
C THR A 72 -12.96 19.66 5.35
N PRO A 73 -14.01 19.73 4.50
CA PRO A 73 -14.04 19.01 3.24
C PRO A 73 -12.82 19.26 2.35
N THR A 74 -12.27 20.48 2.36
CA THR A 74 -11.05 20.83 1.63
C THR A 74 -9.87 19.93 2.01
N PHE A 75 -9.65 19.70 3.31
CA PHE A 75 -8.56 18.83 3.75
C PHE A 75 -8.84 17.36 3.42
N VAL A 76 -10.10 16.91 3.54
CA VAL A 76 -10.48 15.55 3.18
C VAL A 76 -10.21 15.27 1.70
N VAL A 77 -10.60 16.18 0.81
CA VAL A 77 -10.33 16.05 -0.64
C VAL A 77 -8.83 16.05 -0.91
N LEU A 78 -8.09 16.97 -0.30
CA LEU A 78 -6.62 17.02 -0.43
C LEU A 78 -5.98 15.68 -0.02
N LEU A 79 -6.38 15.12 1.12
CA LEU A 79 -5.84 13.86 1.63
C LEU A 79 -6.14 12.69 0.68
N ILE A 80 -7.37 12.60 0.17
CA ILE A 80 -7.75 11.55 -0.80
C ILE A 80 -6.92 11.66 -2.07
N ILE A 81 -6.74 12.87 -2.62
CA ILE A 81 -5.92 13.09 -3.82
C ILE A 81 -4.49 12.62 -3.60
N ILE A 82 -3.88 12.99 -2.46
CA ILE A 82 -2.51 12.58 -2.14
C ILE A 82 -2.40 11.04 -2.08
N ILE A 83 -3.34 10.37 -1.42
CA ILE A 83 -3.35 8.90 -1.32
C ILE A 83 -3.48 8.27 -2.71
N VAL A 84 -4.45 8.71 -3.52
CA VAL A 84 -4.70 8.14 -4.86
C VAL A 84 -3.53 8.40 -5.81
N VAL A 85 -2.94 9.59 -5.78
CA VAL A 85 -1.80 9.94 -6.65
C VAL A 85 -0.57 9.12 -6.28
N ILE A 86 -0.21 9.02 -5.00
CA ILE A 86 0.95 8.24 -4.58
C ILE A 86 0.77 6.76 -4.95
N GLN A 87 -0.39 6.18 -4.64
CA GLN A 87 -0.67 4.77 -4.97
C GLN A 87 -0.74 4.54 -6.48
N GLY A 88 -1.40 5.44 -7.22
CA GLY A 88 -1.46 5.40 -8.66
C GLY A 88 -0.07 5.40 -9.29
N LEU A 89 0.76 6.39 -8.97
CA LEU A 89 2.10 6.51 -9.54
C LEU A 89 3.03 5.33 -9.16
N THR A 90 2.87 4.78 -7.95
CA THR A 90 3.70 3.66 -7.47
C THR A 90 3.34 2.33 -8.12
N PHE A 91 2.03 2.03 -8.25
CA PHE A 91 1.56 0.71 -8.69
C PHE A 91 1.07 0.66 -10.13
N PHE A 92 0.99 1.80 -10.83
CA PHE A 92 0.46 1.84 -12.21
C PHE A 92 1.16 0.88 -13.17
N PRO A 93 2.51 0.77 -13.24
CA PRO A 93 3.15 -0.19 -14.15
C PRO A 93 2.78 -1.64 -13.85
N ALA A 94 2.71 -2.00 -12.57
CA ALA A 94 2.36 -3.35 -12.12
C ALA A 94 0.88 -3.67 -12.43
N PHE A 95 -0.03 -2.71 -12.21
CA PHE A 95 -1.45 -2.87 -12.53
C PHE A 95 -1.72 -2.92 -14.04
N ALA A 96 -0.99 -2.12 -14.82
CA ALA A 96 -1.08 -2.11 -16.27
C ALA A 96 -0.76 -3.50 -16.85
N LEU A 97 0.30 -4.14 -16.36
CA LEU A 97 0.77 -5.45 -16.85
C LEU A 97 0.03 -6.65 -16.23
N GLY A 98 -0.63 -6.47 -15.09
CA GLY A 98 -1.42 -7.53 -14.45
C GLY A 98 -2.91 -7.36 -14.75
N PRO A 99 -3.72 -6.86 -13.80
CA PRO A 99 -5.17 -6.89 -13.88
C PRO A 99 -5.74 -6.10 -15.07
N ILE A 100 -5.13 -4.98 -15.45
CA ILE A 100 -5.64 -4.16 -16.56
C ILE A 100 -5.44 -4.88 -17.90
N ALA A 101 -4.25 -5.42 -18.16
CA ALA A 101 -3.98 -6.22 -19.35
C ALA A 101 -4.89 -7.46 -19.41
N GLU A 102 -5.05 -8.17 -18.29
CA GLU A 102 -5.96 -9.33 -18.19
C GLU A 102 -7.41 -8.94 -18.51
N HIS A 103 -7.89 -7.79 -18.02
CA HIS A 103 -9.25 -7.30 -18.31
C HIS A 103 -9.49 -7.02 -19.80
N PHE A 104 -8.54 -6.36 -20.48
CA PHE A 104 -8.65 -6.13 -21.93
C PHE A 104 -8.52 -7.41 -22.75
N ALA A 105 -7.70 -8.38 -22.31
CA ALA A 105 -7.60 -9.67 -22.98
C ALA A 105 -8.91 -10.47 -22.91
N LEU A 106 -9.59 -10.45 -21.76
CA LEU A 106 -10.91 -11.05 -21.58
C LEU A 106 -11.94 -10.45 -22.54
N PHE A 107 -11.97 -9.12 -22.69
CA PHE A 107 -12.85 -8.47 -23.67
C PHE A 107 -12.53 -8.83 -25.12
N ALA A 108 -11.26 -9.12 -25.42
CA ALA A 108 -10.83 -9.60 -26.73
C ALA A 108 -11.07 -11.11 -26.94
N GLY A 109 -11.73 -11.80 -26.00
CA GLY A 109 -12.03 -13.24 -26.07
C GLY A 109 -10.81 -14.15 -25.84
N LYS A 110 -9.72 -13.62 -25.27
CA LYS A 110 -8.54 -14.41 -24.89
C LYS A 110 -8.63 -14.73 -23.40
N THR A 111 -8.82 -16.01 -23.07
CA THR A 111 -8.76 -16.51 -21.69
C THR A 111 -7.40 -17.16 -21.45
N PHE A 112 -6.77 -16.84 -20.32
CA PHE A 112 -5.54 -17.47 -19.83
C PHE A 112 -5.87 -18.42 -18.68
#